data_AF-A0A1C3NZH8-F1
#
_entry.id   AF-A0A1C3NZH8-F1
#
_cell.length_a   1.000
_cell.length_b   1.000
_cell.length_c   1.000
_cell.angle_alpha   90.00
_cell.angle_beta   90.00
_cell.angle_gamma   90.00
#
_symmetry.space_group_name_H-M   'P 1'
#
loop_
_entity.id
_entity.type
_entity.pdbx_description
1 polymer ?
#
loop_
_entity_poly.entity_id
_entity_poly.type
_entity_poly.pdbx_seq_one_letter_code
_entity_poly.pdbx_strand_id
1 'polypeptide(L)' 'MLTDALKLVYVEAERGGRWHKILCFTDEQARDAFTGKSWYAGALRHYGVELEAVELPSQTRAAIREAQKRQYR' A
#
# COMPACT_ATOMS: atom_id res chain seq x y z
N MET A 1 -4.68 -0.63 4.30
CA MET A 1 -3.97 -1.25 3.16
C MET A 1 -4.92 -1.87 2.15
N LEU A 2 -5.59 -2.99 2.43
CA LEU A 2 -6.52 -3.57 1.44
C LEU A 2 -7.71 -2.64 1.12
N THR A 3 -8.25 -1.96 2.13
CA THR A 3 -9.27 -0.93 1.95
C THR A 3 -8.79 0.21 1.05
N ASP A 4 -7.50 0.54 1.09
CA ASP A 4 -6.94 1.62 0.27
C ASP A 4 -6.84 1.20 -1.19
N ALA A 5 -6.44 -0.04 -1.46
CA ALA A 5 -6.50 -0.61 -2.81
C ALA A 5 -7.93 -0.64 -3.37
N LEU A 6 -8.92 -0.98 -2.54
CA LEU A 6 -10.32 -0.95 -2.95
C LEU A 6 -10.80 0.47 -3.31
N LYS A 7 -10.32 1.51 -2.61
CA LYS A 7 -10.61 2.90 -3.00
C LYS A 7 -10.10 3.22 -4.40
N LEU A 8 -8.87 2.79 -4.73
CA LEU A 8 -8.28 3.01 -6.05
C LEU A 8 -9.09 2.33 -7.16
N VAL A 9 -9.49 1.08 -6.94
CA VAL A 9 -10.33 0.32 -7.89
C VAL A 9 -11.71 0.94 -8.02
N TYR A 10 -12.31 1.37 -6.91
CA TYR A 10 -13.62 2.00 -6.91
C TYR A 10 -13.63 3.32 -7.67
N VAL A 11 -12.63 4.18 -7.48
CA VAL A 11 -12.53 5.47 -8.20
C VAL A 11 -12.41 5.25 -9.71
N GLU A 12 -11.62 4.26 -10.15
CA GLU A 12 -11.54 3.90 -11.58
C GLU A 12 -12.89 3.44 -12.13
N ALA A 13 -13.60 2.58 -11.40
CA ALA A 13 -14.92 2.10 -11.81
C ALA A 13 -15.96 3.24 -11.87
N GLU A 14 -15.91 4.17 -10.92
CA GLU A 14 -16.86 5.30 -10.84
C GLU A 14 -16.60 6.37 -11.89
N ARG A 15 -15.33 6.72 -12.12
CA ARG A 15 -14.94 7.77 -13.09
C ARG A 15 -14.90 7.28 -14.53
N GLY A 16 -14.85 5.98 -14.73
CA GLY A 16 -14.59 5.37 -16.03
C GLY A 16 -13.14 5.59 -16.49
N GLY A 17 -12.77 4.86 -17.54
CA GLY A 17 -11.41 4.87 -18.09
C GLY A 17 -10.47 3.87 -17.39
N ARG A 18 -9.17 4.01 -17.66
CA ARG A 18 -8.10 3.25 -17.02
C ARG A 18 -7.11 4.21 -16.39
N TRP A 19 -6.80 3.99 -15.12
CA TRP A 19 -5.94 4.82 -14.31
C TRP A 19 -4.75 4.01 -13.81
N HIS A 20 -3.62 4.70 -13.71
CA HIS A 20 -2.42 4.17 -13.07
C HIS A 20 -2.62 4.21 -11.55
N LYS A 21 -2.65 3.03 -10.93
CA LYS A 21 -2.96 2.86 -9.51
C LYS A 21 -1.70 2.39 -8.81
N ILE A 22 -1.20 3.17 -7.85
CA ILE A 22 0.00 2.84 -7.09
C ILE A 22 -0.36 2.80 -5.60
N LEU A 23 -0.02 1.70 -4.94
CA LEU A 23 -0.07 1.58 -3.48
C LEU A 23 1.35 1.75 -2.94
N CYS A 24 1.58 2.85 -2.23
CA CYS A 24 2.90 3.19 -1.70
C CYS A 24 3.10 2.65 -0.28
N PHE A 25 4.28 2.09 -0.05
CA PHE A 25 4.75 1.56 1.22
C PHE A 25 5.99 2.32 1.65
N THR A 26 6.21 2.42 2.96
CA THR A 26 7.43 3.00 3.53
C THR A 26 8.42 1.93 4.01
N ASP A 27 8.07 0.66 3.78
CA ASP A 27 8.78 -0.51 4.29
C ASP A 27 8.63 -1.67 3.31
N GLU A 28 9.77 -2.26 2.93
CA GLU A 28 9.84 -3.34 1.94
C GLU A 28 9.10 -4.60 2.41
N GLN A 29 9.23 -4.96 3.68
CA GLN A 29 8.58 -6.15 4.23
C GLN A 29 7.05 -5.98 4.24
N ALA A 30 6.59 -4.76 4.55
CA ALA A 30 5.17 -4.44 4.46
C ALA A 30 4.66 -4.55 3.02
N ARG A 31 5.43 -4.12 2.01
CA ARG A 31 5.09 -4.30 0.59
C ARG A 31 5.04 -5.77 0.21
N ASP A 32 6.04 -6.56 0.62
CA ASP A 32 6.18 -7.97 0.23
C ASP A 32 5.03 -8.86 0.68
N ALA A 33 4.37 -8.51 1.78
CA ALA A 33 3.12 -9.15 2.18
C ALA A 33 2.05 -9.12 1.07
N PHE A 34 2.11 -8.15 0.14
CA PHE A 34 1.14 -7.94 -0.94
C PHE A 34 1.60 -8.45 -2.32
N THR A 35 2.83 -8.98 -2.47
CA THR A 35 3.36 -9.44 -3.76
C THR A 35 3.19 -10.94 -4.00
N GLY A 36 2.87 -11.72 -2.95
CA GLY A 36 2.85 -13.19 -2.99
C GLY A 36 1.71 -13.87 -3.79
N LYS A 37 1.41 -15.11 -3.39
CA LYS A 37 0.35 -15.95 -4.00
C LYS A 37 -1.01 -15.86 -3.28
N SER A 38 -1.15 -14.93 -2.34
CA SER A 38 -2.41 -14.72 -1.64
C SER A 38 -3.50 -14.26 -2.62
N TRP A 39 -4.76 -14.48 -2.24
CA TRP A 39 -5.91 -14.06 -3.05
C TRP A 39 -5.89 -12.55 -3.33
N TYR A 40 -5.49 -11.73 -2.34
CA TYR A 40 -5.46 -10.28 -2.48
C TYR A 40 -4.29 -9.82 -3.35
N ALA A 41 -3.14 -10.49 -3.31
CA ALA A 41 -2.05 -10.23 -4.27
C ALA A 41 -2.50 -10.54 -5.71
N GLY A 42 -3.30 -11.60 -5.90
CA GLY A 42 -3.95 -11.90 -7.17
C GLY A 42 -4.90 -10.79 -7.62
N ALA A 43 -5.74 -10.28 -6.71
CA ALA A 43 -6.66 -9.18 -7.00
C ALA A 43 -5.92 -7.89 -7.38
N LEU A 44 -4.87 -7.52 -6.63
CA LEU A 44 -4.06 -6.34 -6.93
C LEU A 44 -3.46 -6.41 -8.34
N ARG A 45 -2.89 -7.56 -8.72
CA ARG A 45 -2.41 -7.80 -10.09
C ARG A 45 -3.52 -7.73 -11.13
N HIS A 46 -4.67 -8.35 -10.85
CA HIS A 46 -5.82 -8.34 -11.77
C HIS A 46 -6.32 -6.93 -12.07
N TYR A 47 -6.39 -6.07 -11.06
CA TYR A 47 -6.80 -4.67 -11.20
C TYR A 47 -5.67 -3.73 -11.63
N GLY A 48 -4.44 -4.24 -11.87
CA GLY A 48 -3.31 -3.41 -12.27
C GLY A 48 -2.91 -2.38 -11.20
N VAL A 49 -2.97 -2.77 -9.93
CA VAL A 49 -2.43 -1.96 -8.82
C VAL A 49 -0.95 -2.28 -8.66
N GLU A 50 -0.12 -1.28 -8.89
CA GLU A 50 1.32 -1.33 -8.68
C GLU A 50 1.66 -1.12 -7.21
N LEU A 51 2.74 -1.74 -6.75
CA LEU A 51 3.20 -1.67 -5.37
C LEU A 51 4.59 -1.03 -5.36
N GLU A 52 4.70 0.12 -4.71
CA GLU A 52 5.97 0.85 -4.64
C GLU A 52 6.42 0.96 -3.18
N ALA A 53 7.69 0.66 -2.90
CA ALA A 53 8.28 0.87 -1.58
C ALA A 53 9.27 2.03 -1.64
N VAL A 54 8.99 3.06 -0.85
CA VAL A 54 9.84 4.25 -0.74
C VAL A 54 10.55 4.20 0.61
N GLU A 55 11.88 4.18 0.57
CA GLU A 55 12.66 4.26 1.80
C GLU A 55 12.53 5.63 2.44
N LEU A 56 12.13 5.66 3.72
CA LEU A 56 12.11 6.88 4.50
C LEU A 56 13.50 7.20 5.06
N PRO A 57 13.86 8.50 5.19
CA PRO A 57 15.02 8.91 5.96
C PRO A 57 15.00 8.28 7.35
N SER A 58 16.17 7.85 7.84
CA SER A 58 16.32 7.13 9.11
C SER A 58 15.70 7.88 10.29
N GLN A 59 15.85 9.21 10.33
CA GLN A 59 15.26 10.07 11.34
C GLN A 59 13.73 10.04 11.32
N THR A 60 13.11 10.12 10.14
CA THR A 60 11.65 10.04 9.97
C THR A 60 11.14 8.67 10.41
N ARG A 61 11.82 7.59 10.01
CA ARG A 61 11.48 6.22 10.43
C ARG A 61 11.52 6.07 11.95
N ALA A 62 12.55 6.63 12.61
CA ALA A 62 12.67 6.60 14.06
C ALA A 62 11.53 7.39 14.75
N ALA A 63 11.20 8.59 14.26
CA ALA A 63 10.11 9.40 14.78
C ALA A 63 8.75 8.69 14.69
N ILE A 64 8.48 7.99 13.58
CA ILE A 64 7.27 7.17 13.40
C ILE A 64 7.22 6.03 14.42
N ARG A 65 8.32 5.29 14.62
CA ARG A 65 8.36 4.19 15.61
C ARG A 65 8.10 4.67 17.02
N GLU A 66 8.69 5.80 17.42
CA GLU A 66 8.42 6.40 18.73
C GLU A 66 6.97 6.88 18.85
N ALA A 67 6.37 7.40 17.78
CA ALA A 67 4.95 7.74 17.76
C ALA A 67 4.06 6.51 17.94
N GLN A 68 4.36 5.39 17.26
CA GLN A 68 3.62 4.14 17.39
C GLN A 68 3.65 3.57 18.81
N LYS A 69 4.80 3.63 19.51
CA LYS A 69 4.91 3.23 20.92
C LYS A 69 4.00 4.05 21.84
N ARG A 70 3.85 5.35 21.57
CA ARG A 70 2.95 6.23 22.35
C ARG A 70 1.48 5.94 22.08
N GLN A 71 1.15 5.55 20.85
CA GLN A 71 -0.21 5.25 20.41
C GLN A 71 -0.72 3.89 20.92
N TYR A 72 0.16 2.90 21.03
CA TYR A 72 -0.15 1.62 21.67
C TYR A 72 -0.16 1.78 23.20
N ARG A 73 -1.27 2.31 23.73
CA ARG A 73 -1.64 2.24 25.15
C ARG A 73 -2.88 1.36 25.29
#